data_AF-S9X551-F1
#
_entry.id   AF-S9X551-F1
#
_cell.length_a   1.000
_cell.length_b   1.000
_cell.length_c   1.000
_cell.angle_alpha   90.00
_cell.angle_beta   90.00
_cell.angle_gamma   90.00
#
_symmetry.space_group_name_H-M   'P 1'
#
loop_
_entity.id
_entity.type
_entity.pdbx_description
1 polymer ?
#
loop_
_entity_poly.entity_id
_entity_poly.type
_entity_poly.pdbx_seq_one_letter_code
_entity_poly.pdbx_strand_id
1 'polypeptide(L)'
;MFSVILACFSLLASGLNALLGDRNLFQPIPRDNSTHVDTVNFLTCLSAFGFPGNTVIATDDTQLLAVVSNRTETDTDTLDPVTLRCYQLFAYGLFFTHYKYDHFPYDEIRPVTSLEDALVNPDSLPEFIRNKPRRSSDQNKHINLEL
;
A
#
# COMPACT_ATOMS: atom_id res chain seq x y z
N MET A 1 27.82 29.44 -45.02
CA MET A 1 28.29 28.37 -44.11
C MET A 1 27.58 28.52 -42.77
N PHE A 2 26.33 28.07 -42.66
CA PHE A 2 25.58 28.01 -41.40
C PHE A 2 24.52 26.94 -41.54
N SER A 3 24.82 25.70 -41.13
CA SER A 3 23.82 24.62 -40.99
C SER A 3 24.44 23.39 -40.34
N VAL A 4 24.98 23.51 -39.12
CA VAL A 4 25.35 22.32 -38.30
C VAL A 4 25.21 22.61 -36.80
N ILE A 5 24.14 23.27 -36.36
CA ILE A 5 23.82 23.35 -34.92
C ILE A 5 22.29 23.35 -34.74
N LEU A 6 21.62 22.28 -35.18
CA LEU A 6 20.20 22.11 -34.85
C LEU A 6 19.76 20.63 -34.87
N ALA A 7 20.62 19.71 -34.42
CA ALA A 7 20.31 18.29 -34.38
C ALA A 7 20.60 17.59 -33.03
N CYS A 8 21.07 18.33 -32.00
CA CYS A 8 21.34 17.73 -30.68
C CYS A 8 20.27 18.02 -29.62
N PHE A 9 19.30 18.90 -29.86
CA PHE A 9 18.28 19.24 -28.86
C PHE A 9 16.99 18.42 -28.96
N SER A 10 16.75 17.70 -30.06
CA SER A 10 15.57 16.84 -30.22
C SER A 10 15.77 15.40 -29.71
N LEU A 11 17.00 15.00 -29.39
CA LEU A 11 17.32 13.66 -28.87
C LEU A 11 17.30 13.54 -27.34
N LEU A 12 17.22 14.65 -26.61
CA LEU A 12 17.09 14.63 -25.14
C LEU A 12 15.64 14.51 -24.65
N ALA A 13 14.65 14.80 -25.49
CA ALA A 13 13.24 14.70 -25.12
C ALA A 13 12.71 13.25 -25.16
N SER A 14 13.33 12.36 -25.94
CA SER A 14 12.88 10.98 -26.10
C SER A 14 13.41 10.04 -25.02
N GLY A 15 14.50 10.40 -24.34
CA GLY A 15 15.08 9.59 -23.26
C GLY A 15 14.31 9.69 -21.93
N LEU A 16 13.67 10.83 -21.65
CA LEU A 16 12.93 11.02 -20.40
C LEU A 16 11.59 10.25 -20.41
N ASN A 17 10.93 10.16 -21.57
CA ASN A 17 9.72 9.35 -21.74
C ASN A 17 10.01 7.84 -21.76
N ALA A 18 11.24 7.42 -22.09
CA ALA A 18 11.66 6.03 -21.95
C ALA A 18 12.07 5.68 -20.50
N LEU A 19 12.53 6.67 -19.71
CA LEU A 19 12.79 6.50 -18.28
C LEU A 19 11.53 6.62 -17.41
N LEU A 20 10.47 7.26 -17.93
CA LEU A 20 9.13 7.36 -17.33
C LEU A 20 8.12 6.38 -17.96
N GLY A 21 8.50 5.71 -19.04
CA GLY A 21 7.69 4.79 -19.84
C GLY A 21 7.61 3.41 -19.21
N ASP A 22 6.96 3.36 -18.05
CA ASP A 22 6.16 2.23 -17.52
C ASP A 22 5.80 2.46 -16.04
N ARG A 23 5.69 3.72 -15.61
CA ARG A 23 4.74 4.01 -14.54
C ARG A 23 3.34 3.89 -15.14
N ASN A 24 2.88 2.64 -15.29
CA ASN A 24 1.48 2.31 -15.49
C ASN A 24 0.67 3.30 -14.66
N LEU A 25 -0.09 4.17 -15.34
CA LEU A 25 -0.99 5.09 -14.68
C LEU A 25 -1.92 4.22 -13.84
N PHE A 26 -1.60 4.12 -12.55
CA PHE A 26 -2.36 3.37 -11.57
C PHE A 26 -3.83 3.75 -11.76
N GLN A 27 -4.65 2.78 -12.17
CA GLN A 27 -6.11 2.93 -12.24
C GLN A 27 -6.70 2.08 -11.14
N PRO A 28 -7.22 2.69 -10.06
CA PRO A 28 -7.83 1.92 -8.98
C PRO A 28 -9.10 1.23 -9.51
N ILE A 29 -9.31 0.01 -9.05
CA ILE A 29 -10.56 -0.73 -9.25
C ILE A 29 -11.68 0.05 -8.55
N PRO A 30 -12.84 0.27 -9.20
CA PRO A 30 -13.98 0.91 -8.57
C PRO A 30 -14.39 0.17 -7.30
N ARG A 31 -14.56 0.93 -6.22
CA ARG A 31 -14.86 0.39 -4.90
C ARG A 31 -16.26 -0.24 -4.85
N ASP A 32 -16.35 -1.43 -4.26
CA ASP A 32 -17.59 -2.18 -4.04
C ASP A 32 -17.97 -2.33 -2.55
N ASN A 33 -17.26 -1.63 -1.66
CA ASN A 33 -17.33 -1.71 -0.20
C ASN A 33 -16.79 -2.99 0.44
N SER A 34 -16.22 -3.94 -0.33
CA SER A 34 -15.44 -5.06 0.23
C SER A 34 -14.09 -4.55 0.76
N THR A 35 -13.50 -5.30 1.71
CA THR A 35 -12.12 -5.01 2.12
C THR A 35 -11.13 -5.57 1.11
N HIS A 36 -11.55 -6.56 0.32
CA HIS A 36 -10.80 -7.10 -0.80
C HIS A 36 -10.40 -6.03 -1.82
N VAL A 37 -11.36 -5.30 -2.40
CA VAL A 37 -11.06 -4.24 -3.39
C VAL A 37 -10.22 -3.12 -2.81
N ASP A 38 -10.50 -2.70 -1.57
CA ASP A 38 -9.71 -1.68 -0.86
C ASP A 38 -8.26 -2.16 -0.66
N THR A 39 -8.05 -3.45 -0.36
CA THR A 39 -6.73 -4.05 -0.19
C THR A 39 -6.00 -4.15 -1.52
N VAL A 40 -6.65 -4.65 -2.58
CA VAL A 40 -6.02 -4.76 -3.91
C VAL A 40 -5.56 -3.39 -4.42
N ASN A 41 -6.41 -2.36 -4.28
CA ASN A 41 -6.04 -0.99 -4.63
C ASN A 41 -4.86 -0.46 -3.80
N PHE A 42 -4.85 -0.75 -2.49
CA PHE A 42 -3.75 -0.39 -1.61
C PHE A 42 -2.44 -1.07 -2.03
N LEU A 43 -2.44 -2.39 -2.24
CA LEU A 43 -1.25 -3.15 -2.66
C LEU A 43 -0.75 -2.73 -4.04
N THR A 44 -1.66 -2.47 -4.97
CA THR A 44 -1.30 -1.98 -6.32
C THR A 44 -0.62 -0.60 -6.23
N CYS A 45 -1.08 0.27 -5.32
CA CYS A 45 -0.41 1.54 -5.04
C CYS A 45 0.99 1.32 -4.48
N LEU A 46 1.18 0.42 -3.51
CA LEU A 46 2.51 0.12 -2.95
C LEU A 46 3.49 -0.32 -4.04
N SER A 47 3.08 -1.27 -4.88
CA SER A 47 3.89 -1.75 -6.01
C SER A 47 4.25 -0.62 -6.98
N ALA A 48 3.26 0.22 -7.36
CA ALA A 48 3.49 1.37 -8.24
C ALA A 48 4.45 2.43 -7.68
N PHE A 49 4.59 2.50 -6.34
CA PHE A 49 5.51 3.40 -5.66
C PHE A 49 6.80 2.73 -5.18
N GLY A 50 7.10 1.52 -5.67
CA GLY A 50 8.42 0.91 -5.54
C GLY A 50 8.58 -0.06 -4.37
N PHE A 51 7.49 -0.57 -3.81
CA PHE A 51 7.60 -1.71 -2.90
C PHE A 51 8.15 -2.94 -3.64
N PRO A 52 9.12 -3.67 -3.06
CA PRO A 52 9.62 -4.91 -3.63
C PRO A 52 8.50 -5.96 -3.80
N GLY A 53 8.51 -6.70 -4.91
CA GLY A 53 7.53 -7.77 -5.16
C GLY A 53 7.52 -8.87 -4.10
N ASN A 54 8.68 -9.15 -3.50
CA ASN A 54 8.82 -10.11 -2.39
C ASN A 54 8.37 -9.58 -1.02
N THR A 55 7.83 -8.35 -0.94
CA THR A 55 7.22 -7.82 0.29
C THR A 55 6.15 -8.80 0.76
N VAL A 56 6.19 -9.19 2.03
CA VAL A 56 5.24 -10.18 2.55
C VAL A 56 3.95 -9.48 2.95
N ILE A 57 2.83 -10.02 2.47
CA ILE A 57 1.49 -9.67 2.93
C ILE A 57 1.11 -10.70 3.99
N ALA A 58 0.75 -10.25 5.18
CA ALA A 58 0.48 -11.09 6.33
C ALA A 58 -0.79 -10.67 7.06
N THR A 59 -1.23 -11.51 7.99
CA THR A 59 -2.37 -11.24 8.86
C THR A 59 -2.17 -11.85 10.25
N ASP A 60 -2.85 -11.31 11.25
CA ASP A 60 -2.87 -11.86 12.62
C ASP A 60 -4.15 -12.69 12.87
N ASP A 61 -4.41 -13.05 14.13
CA ASP A 61 -5.64 -13.74 14.53
C ASP A 61 -6.89 -12.83 14.51
N THR A 62 -6.71 -11.52 14.38
CA THR A 62 -7.80 -10.53 14.28
C THR A 62 -8.13 -10.14 12.85
N GLN A 63 -7.49 -10.77 11.86
CA GLN A 63 -7.62 -10.47 10.43
C GLN A 63 -7.17 -9.05 10.06
N LEU A 64 -6.21 -8.49 10.79
CA LEU A 64 -5.57 -7.23 10.40
C LEU A 64 -4.70 -7.45 9.14
N LEU A 65 -4.67 -6.44 8.26
CA LEU A 65 -3.75 -6.40 7.13
C LEU A 65 -2.36 -5.95 7.60
N ALA A 66 -1.35 -6.79 7.43
CA ALA A 66 0.04 -6.44 7.67
C ALA A 66 0.83 -6.45 6.36
N VAL A 67 1.54 -5.36 6.09
CA VAL A 67 2.60 -5.31 5.07
C VAL A 67 3.91 -5.45 5.81
N VAL A 68 4.74 -6.41 5.42
CA VAL A 68 5.88 -6.84 6.20
C VAL A 68 7.16 -6.73 5.37
N SER A 69 8.04 -5.84 5.79
CA SER A 69 9.27 -5.48 5.07
C SER A 69 10.51 -5.92 5.85
N ASN A 70 11.40 -6.64 5.20
CA ASN A 70 12.68 -7.06 5.78
C ASN A 70 13.69 -5.90 5.75
N ARG A 71 14.11 -5.42 6.93
CA ARG A 71 15.08 -4.33 7.10
C ARG A 71 16.49 -4.70 6.65
N THR A 72 16.82 -6.00 6.59
CA THR A 72 18.12 -6.44 6.08
C THR A 72 18.19 -6.42 4.56
N GLU A 73 17.05 -6.43 3.88
CA GLU A 73 16.95 -6.51 2.41
C GLU A 73 16.47 -5.21 1.77
N THR A 74 15.73 -4.38 2.51
CA THR A 74 15.07 -3.18 1.98
C THR A 74 15.23 -1.99 2.91
N ASP A 75 15.45 -0.80 2.35
CA ASP A 75 15.43 0.46 3.09
C ASP A 75 13.99 0.83 3.48
N THR A 76 13.55 0.32 4.63
CA THR A 76 12.19 0.48 5.13
C THR A 76 11.82 1.92 5.53
N ASP A 77 12.78 2.82 5.70
CA ASP A 77 12.49 4.20 6.12
C ASP A 77 11.97 5.04 4.96
N THR A 78 12.38 4.69 3.74
CA THR A 78 11.82 5.27 2.51
C THR A 78 10.43 4.75 2.19
N LEU A 79 10.03 3.60 2.76
CA LEU A 79 8.75 2.94 2.51
C LEU A 79 7.60 3.48 3.35
N ASP A 80 7.83 3.95 4.57
CA ASP A 80 6.76 4.46 5.45
C ASP A 80 5.93 5.60 4.82
N PRO A 81 6.54 6.63 4.19
CA PRO A 81 5.77 7.69 3.55
C PRO A 81 4.91 7.17 2.39
N VAL A 82 5.40 6.16 1.66
CA VAL A 82 4.68 5.52 0.57
C VAL A 82 3.49 4.73 1.12
N THR A 83 3.71 3.91 2.14
CA THR A 83 2.64 3.17 2.81
C THR A 83 1.54 4.09 3.30
N LEU A 84 1.91 5.15 4.02
CA LEU A 84 0.95 6.11 4.57
C LEU A 84 0.12 6.76 3.45
N ARG A 85 0.77 7.16 2.37
CA ARG A 85 0.10 7.74 1.20
C ARG A 85 -0.89 6.77 0.58
N CYS A 86 -0.48 5.53 0.32
CA CYS A 86 -1.36 4.51 -0.28
C CYS A 86 -2.53 4.17 0.66
N TYR A 87 -2.27 4.10 1.96
CA TYR A 87 -3.31 3.83 2.96
C TYR A 87 -4.38 4.92 2.95
N GLN A 88 -3.98 6.18 2.94
CA GLN A 88 -4.89 7.33 2.90
C GLN A 88 -5.76 7.37 1.64
N LEU A 89 -5.24 6.87 0.51
CA LEU A 89 -5.93 6.94 -0.77
C LEU A 89 -6.85 5.73 -1.04
N PHE A 90 -6.52 4.54 -0.53
CA PHE A 90 -7.16 3.28 -0.98
C PHE A 90 -7.60 2.34 0.13
N ALA A 91 -6.96 2.37 1.30
CA ALA A 91 -7.20 1.40 2.37
C ALA A 91 -8.39 1.78 3.28
N TYR A 92 -9.42 2.45 2.75
CA TYR A 92 -10.50 3.11 3.48
C TYR A 92 -11.02 2.35 4.72
N GLY A 93 -10.46 2.67 5.90
CA GLY A 93 -10.87 2.05 7.16
C GLY A 93 -10.44 0.59 7.32
N LEU A 94 -9.51 0.06 6.53
CA LEU A 94 -8.82 -1.19 6.82
C LEU A 94 -8.03 -1.04 8.12
N PHE A 95 -8.03 -2.08 8.94
CA PHE A 95 -7.08 -2.14 10.06
C PHE A 95 -5.74 -2.62 9.51
N PHE A 96 -4.74 -1.73 9.55
CA PHE A 96 -3.49 -1.87 8.82
C PHE A 96 -2.28 -1.66 9.73
N THR A 97 -1.22 -2.43 9.51
CA THR A 97 0.12 -2.15 10.06
C THR A 97 1.22 -2.34 9.01
N HIS A 98 2.26 -1.53 9.10
CA HIS A 98 3.52 -1.77 8.40
C HIS A 98 4.53 -2.33 9.41
N TYR A 99 4.87 -3.60 9.26
CA TYR A 99 5.82 -4.27 10.13
C TYR A 99 7.21 -4.29 9.50
N LYS A 100 8.21 -3.82 10.25
CA LYS A 100 9.63 -3.81 9.83
C LYS A 100 10.39 -4.78 10.72
N TYR A 101 11.14 -5.70 10.13
CA TYR A 101 11.81 -6.75 10.90
C TYR A 101 13.22 -7.05 10.40
N ASP A 102 14.07 -7.56 11.29
CA ASP A 102 15.34 -8.21 10.91
C ASP A 102 15.15 -9.74 10.78
N HIS A 103 14.28 -10.33 11.62
CA HIS A 103 13.83 -11.73 11.54
C HIS A 103 12.30 -11.80 11.58
N PHE A 104 11.69 -12.63 10.71
CA PHE A 104 10.24 -12.65 10.54
C PHE A 104 9.55 -13.16 11.82
N PRO A 105 8.59 -12.42 12.40
CA PRO A 105 7.93 -12.77 13.66
C PRO A 105 6.78 -13.77 13.44
N TYR A 106 7.12 -15.04 13.16
CA TYR A 106 6.13 -16.09 12.87
C TYR A 106 5.08 -16.32 13.97
N ASP A 107 5.37 -15.91 15.22
CA ASP A 107 4.47 -16.06 16.36
C ASP A 107 3.42 -14.95 16.46
N GLU A 108 3.61 -13.81 15.79
CA GLU A 108 2.72 -12.63 15.88
C GLU A 108 1.85 -12.45 14.64
N ILE A 109 2.42 -12.76 13.47
CA ILE A 109 1.77 -12.60 12.17
C ILE A 109 2.02 -13.81 11.29
N ARG A 110 1.00 -14.18 10.52
CA ARG A 110 1.02 -15.31 9.59
C ARG A 110 1.14 -14.78 8.17
N PRO A 111 2.15 -15.22 7.38
CA PRO A 111 2.25 -14.83 5.98
C PRO A 111 1.06 -15.38 5.20
N VAL A 112 0.50 -14.55 4.32
CA VAL A 112 -0.57 -14.91 3.39
C VAL A 112 0.04 -15.18 2.02
N THR A 113 0.77 -14.20 1.48
CA THR A 113 1.34 -14.24 0.13
C THR A 113 2.42 -13.16 -0.03
N SER A 114 3.10 -13.09 -1.17
CA SER A 114 3.96 -11.96 -1.54
C SER A 114 3.14 -10.84 -2.20
N LEU A 115 3.67 -9.62 -2.24
CA LEU A 115 3.03 -8.49 -2.93
C LEU A 115 2.84 -8.80 -4.41
N GLU A 116 3.84 -9.36 -5.08
CA GLU A 116 3.76 -9.73 -6.48
C GLU A 116 2.67 -10.78 -6.72
N ASP A 117 2.66 -11.85 -5.94
CA ASP A 117 1.67 -12.92 -6.06
C ASP A 117 0.25 -12.45 -5.71
N ALA A 118 0.10 -11.54 -4.75
CA ALA A 118 -1.18 -10.91 -4.42
C ALA A 118 -1.78 -10.13 -5.60
N LEU A 119 -0.93 -9.49 -6.41
CA LEU A 119 -1.38 -8.73 -7.57
C LEU A 119 -1.64 -9.61 -8.79
N VAL A 120 -0.92 -10.73 -8.92
CA VAL A 120 -1.17 -11.74 -9.97
C VAL A 120 -2.43 -12.54 -9.67
N ASN A 121 -2.66 -12.91 -8.40
CA ASN A 121 -3.79 -13.71 -7.94
C ASN A 121 -4.56 -13.03 -6.78
N PRO A 122 -5.30 -11.93 -7.03
CA PRO A 122 -5.99 -11.17 -5.99
C PRO A 122 -6.99 -11.99 -5.17
N ASP A 123 -7.58 -13.03 -5.75
CA ASP A 123 -8.54 -13.91 -5.08
C ASP A 123 -7.92 -14.76 -3.95
N SER A 124 -6.57 -14.80 -3.87
CA SER A 124 -5.85 -15.45 -2.77
C SER A 124 -5.87 -14.64 -1.47
N LEU A 125 -6.22 -13.36 -1.54
CA LEU A 125 -6.28 -12.48 -0.37
C LEU A 125 -7.55 -12.75 0.45
N PRO A 126 -7.45 -12.91 1.77
CA PRO A 126 -8.61 -12.97 2.63
C PRO A 126 -9.29 -11.59 2.72
N GLU A 127 -10.52 -11.57 3.24
CA GLU A 127 -11.10 -10.32 3.75
C GLU A 127 -10.37 -9.91 5.03
N PHE A 128 -10.01 -8.64 5.12
CA PHE A 128 -9.36 -8.04 6.28
C PHE A 128 -10.37 -7.26 7.11
N ILE A 129 -10.09 -7.06 8.39
CA ILE A 129 -11.01 -6.33 9.26
C ILE A 129 -10.95 -4.82 9.00
N ARG A 130 -12.10 -4.14 9.12
CA ARG A 130 -12.16 -2.68 9.15
C ARG A 130 -12.03 -2.14 10.57
N ASN A 131 -11.32 -1.02 10.73
CA ASN A 131 -11.47 -0.14 11.87
C ASN A 131 -12.94 0.29 11.96
N LYS A 132 -13.67 -0.20 12.97
CA LYS A 132 -15.03 0.28 13.23
C LYS A 132 -14.94 1.79 13.49
N PRO A 133 -15.72 2.63 12.80
CA PRO A 133 -15.76 4.05 13.14
C PRO A 133 -16.12 4.18 14.62
N ARG A 134 -15.31 4.91 15.41
CA ARG A 134 -15.70 5.30 16.77
C ARG A 134 -17.02 6.04 16.64
N ARG A 135 -18.13 5.42 17.04
CA ARG A 135 -19.37 6.18 17.25
C ARG A 135 -19.07 7.20 18.34
N SER A 136 -19.10 8.49 18.00
CA SER A 136 -18.99 9.60 18.94
C SER A 136 -20.17 9.71 19.93
N SER A 137 -20.93 8.63 20.14
CA SER A 137 -22.21 8.62 20.86
C SER A 137 -22.12 8.15 22.31
N ASP A 138 -20.95 7.75 22.81
CA ASP A 138 -20.81 7.30 24.21
C ASP A 138 -20.22 8.36 25.17
N GLN A 139 -20.00 9.59 24.71
CA GLN A 139 -19.53 10.69 25.57
C GLN A 139 -20.65 11.56 26.17
N ASN A 140 -21.93 11.25 25.93
CA ASN A 140 -23.05 12.07 26.39
C ASN A 140 -24.08 11.32 27.25
N LYS A 141 -23.64 10.32 28.02
CA LYS A 141 -24.50 9.58 28.98
C LYS A 141 -24.11 9.68 30.45
N HIS A 142 -23.15 10.53 30.82
CA HIS A 142 -22.74 10.69 32.23
C HIS A 142 -22.72 12.13 32.77
N ILE A 143 -23.52 13.04 32.21
CA ILE A 143 -23.85 14.31 32.89
C ILE A 143 -25.37 14.42 32.98
N ASN A 144 -25.93 13.64 33.90
CA ASN A 144 -27.19 13.91 34.60
C ASN A 144 -27.19 13.01 35.84
N LEU A 145 -26.45 13.44 36.85
CA LEU A 145 -26.75 13.10 38.23
C LEU A 145 -27.20 14.41 38.86
N GLU A 146 -28.50 14.46 39.09
CA GLU A 146 -29.17 15.41 39.95
C GLU A 146 -28.43 15.49 41.30
N LEU A 147 -28.18 16.72 41.76
CA LEU A 147 -28.36 17.21 43.12
C LEU A 147 -28.23 18.74 43.12
#